data_AF-A0A1L7BD15-F1
#
_entry.id   AF-A0A1L7BD15-F1
#
_cell.length_a   1.000
_cell.length_b   1.000
_cell.length_c   1.000
_cell.angle_alpha   90.00
_cell.angle_beta   90.00
_cell.angle_gamma   90.00
#
_symmetry.space_group_name_H-M   'P 1'
#
loop_
_entity.id
_entity.type
_entity.pdbx_description
1 polymer ?
#
loop_
_entity_poly.entity_id
_entity_poly.type
_entity_poly.pdbx_seq_one_letter_code
_entity_poly.pdbx_strand_id
1 'polypeptide(L)'
;MILEIKQIKSEAEEMVNERWNEFLELRKNGSEIDLFSELSFCVLTANWSAKGGMIAQEKIGEGFYTFSLEELEISLMKVGHRFPRARARYIYENRWIVGNLRNLLSLPVEEAREFLVKNVKGISWKESSHFLRNVAFCEVAILDKHVLRLLNKYGYIDIIPKNWSKRRYLEIEKVFKALADEFGECPGKFDMYLWYYLKGKVEK
;
A
#
# COMPACT_ATOMS: atom_id res chain seq x y z
N MET A 1 9.81 -16.68 13.00
CA MET A 1 8.89 -15.63 12.51
C MET A 1 7.45 -15.88 12.92
N ILE A 2 6.74 -16.87 12.35
CA ILE A 2 5.30 -17.07 12.63
C ILE A 2 4.99 -17.24 14.11
N LEU A 3 5.76 -18.07 14.83
CA LEU A 3 5.59 -18.25 16.27
C LEU A 3 5.74 -16.94 17.06
N GLU A 4 6.66 -16.07 16.65
CA GLU A 4 6.88 -14.77 17.31
C GLU A 4 5.74 -13.80 17.02
N ILE A 5 5.24 -13.76 15.78
CA ILE A 5 4.08 -12.93 15.42
C ILE A 5 2.81 -13.43 16.13
N LYS A 6 2.66 -14.76 16.32
CA LYS A 6 1.54 -15.34 17.07
C LYS A 6 1.50 -14.88 18.53
N GLN A 7 2.64 -14.58 19.15
CA GLN A 7 2.70 -14.08 20.52
C GLN A 7 2.10 -12.68 20.68
N ILE A 8 2.20 -11.83 19.63
CA ILE A 8 1.65 -10.46 19.65
C ILE A 8 0.28 -10.36 18.98
N LYS A 9 -0.31 -11.48 18.53
CA LYS A 9 -1.58 -11.48 17.79
C LYS A 9 -2.70 -10.82 18.59
N SER A 10 -2.90 -11.21 19.84
CA SER A 10 -3.99 -10.68 20.68
C SER A 10 -3.84 -9.19 20.99
N GLU A 11 -2.61 -8.69 21.10
CA GLU A 11 -2.36 -7.26 21.32
C GLU A 11 -2.64 -6.42 20.06
N ALA A 12 -2.38 -6.98 18.88
CA ALA A 12 -2.52 -6.28 17.61
C ALA A 12 -3.92 -6.41 16.99
N GLU A 13 -4.71 -7.42 17.38
CA GLU A 13 -5.93 -7.83 16.69
C GLU A 13 -7.00 -6.73 16.62
N GLU A 14 -7.22 -6.00 17.71
CA GLU A 14 -8.16 -4.88 17.73
C GLU A 14 -7.75 -3.80 16.73
N MET A 15 -6.50 -3.32 16.81
CA MET A 15 -5.96 -2.31 15.89
C MET A 15 -5.96 -2.77 14.43
N VAL A 16 -5.69 -4.07 14.18
CA VAL A 16 -5.73 -4.63 12.83
C VAL A 16 -7.16 -4.65 12.30
N ASN A 17 -8.13 -5.08 13.10
CA ASN A 17 -9.53 -5.13 12.69
C ASN A 17 -10.13 -3.74 12.48
N GLU A 18 -9.83 -2.77 13.35
CA GLU A 18 -10.22 -1.37 13.18
C GLU A 18 -9.72 -0.81 11.85
N ARG A 19 -8.42 -0.92 11.60
CA ARG A 19 -7.81 -0.43 10.35
C ARG A 19 -8.31 -1.19 9.12
N TRP A 20 -8.57 -2.49 9.23
CA TRP A 20 -9.17 -3.25 8.13
C TRP A 20 -10.60 -2.80 7.82
N ASN A 21 -11.39 -2.46 8.85
CA ASN A 21 -12.73 -1.92 8.66
C ASN A 21 -12.71 -0.54 7.98
N GLU A 22 -11.72 0.32 8.27
CA GLU A 22 -11.52 1.56 7.51
C GLU A 22 -11.29 1.30 6.01
N PHE A 23 -10.49 0.28 5.66
CA PHE A 23 -10.25 -0.10 4.26
C PHE A 23 -11.50 -0.66 3.58
N LEU A 24 -12.29 -1.46 4.31
CA LEU A 24 -13.57 -1.98 3.82
C LEU A 24 -14.56 -0.85 3.56
N GLU A 25 -14.62 0.12 4.47
CA GLU A 25 -15.50 1.28 4.35
C GLU A 25 -15.09 2.15 3.15
N LEU A 26 -13.80 2.42 2.98
CA LEU A 26 -13.28 3.13 1.81
C LEU A 26 -13.65 2.40 0.50
N ARG A 27 -13.46 1.08 0.44
CA ARG A 27 -13.81 0.29 -0.74
C ARG A 27 -15.31 0.32 -1.02
N LYS A 28 -16.14 0.22 0.02
CA LYS A 28 -17.59 0.11 -0.12
C LYS A 28 -18.21 1.46 -0.47
N ASN A 29 -17.89 2.50 0.30
CA ASN A 29 -18.62 3.76 0.32
C ASN A 29 -17.79 4.98 -0.14
N GLY A 30 -16.47 4.86 -0.28
CA GLY A 30 -15.61 5.97 -0.72
C GLY A 30 -15.90 6.46 -2.14
N SER A 31 -15.93 7.78 -2.33
CA SER A 31 -16.05 8.38 -3.65
C SER A 31 -14.84 8.07 -4.54
N GLU A 32 -14.93 8.36 -5.84
CA GLU A 32 -13.76 8.32 -6.73
C GLU A 32 -12.61 9.21 -6.22
N ILE A 33 -12.93 10.32 -5.55
CA ILE A 33 -11.94 11.23 -4.97
C ILE A 33 -11.28 10.61 -3.73
N ASP A 34 -12.04 9.90 -2.90
CA ASP A 34 -11.48 9.18 -1.73
C ASP A 34 -10.53 8.06 -2.17
N LEU A 35 -10.93 7.29 -3.19
CA LEU A 35 -10.08 6.25 -3.77
C LEU A 35 -8.84 6.86 -4.43
N PHE A 36 -8.97 7.99 -5.11
CA PHE A 36 -7.84 8.70 -5.72
C PHE A 36 -6.89 9.28 -4.67
N SER A 37 -7.42 9.74 -3.54
CA SER A 37 -6.65 10.17 -2.37
C SER A 37 -5.80 9.01 -1.83
N GLU A 38 -6.37 7.80 -1.73
CA GLU A 38 -5.62 6.61 -1.29
C GLU A 38 -4.57 6.14 -2.32
N LEU A 39 -4.88 6.24 -3.61
CA LEU A 39 -3.90 6.00 -4.67
C LEU A 39 -2.74 7.00 -4.59
N SER A 40 -3.06 8.27 -4.34
CA SER A 40 -2.07 9.35 -4.16
C SER A 40 -1.21 9.10 -2.92
N PHE A 41 -1.79 8.63 -1.81
CA PHE A 41 -1.06 8.17 -0.64
C PHE A 41 -0.01 7.11 -1.01
N CYS A 42 -0.39 6.11 -1.80
CA CYS A 42 0.54 5.05 -2.26
C CYS A 42 1.66 5.58 -3.16
N VAL A 43 1.39 6.58 -4.00
CA VAL A 43 2.42 7.28 -4.80
C VAL A 43 3.43 7.99 -3.89
N LEU A 44 2.96 8.60 -2.80
CA LEU A 44 3.82 9.32 -1.84
C LEU A 44 4.66 8.37 -0.98
N THR A 45 4.09 7.26 -0.53
CA THR A 45 4.79 6.29 0.35
C THR A 45 5.79 5.40 -0.40
N ALA A 46 5.88 5.53 -1.72
CA ALA A 46 7.01 5.02 -2.51
C ALA A 46 8.33 5.65 -2.03
N ASN A 47 9.05 4.92 -1.17
CA ASN A 47 10.23 5.38 -0.45
C ASN A 47 9.95 6.58 0.47
N TRP A 48 8.85 6.56 1.20
CA TRP A 48 8.59 7.50 2.30
C TRP A 48 7.86 6.80 3.44
N SER A 49 7.76 7.43 4.62
CA SER A 49 7.08 6.81 5.76
C SER A 49 5.57 6.88 5.60
N ALA A 50 4.85 5.86 6.08
CA ALA A 50 3.39 5.87 6.13
C ALA A 50 2.89 7.07 6.93
N LYS A 51 3.51 7.38 8.09
CA LYS A 51 3.24 8.62 8.84
C LYS A 51 3.32 9.90 7.99
N GLY A 52 4.35 10.04 7.15
CA GLY A 52 4.47 11.19 6.25
C GLY A 52 3.31 11.22 5.24
N GLY A 53 3.00 10.08 4.64
CA GLY A 53 1.88 9.93 3.72
C GLY A 53 0.54 10.32 4.36
N MET A 54 0.28 9.91 5.60
CA MET A 54 -0.95 10.22 6.31
C MET A 54 -1.07 11.72 6.59
N ILE A 55 0.02 12.38 7.02
CA ILE A 55 0.05 13.84 7.19
C ILE A 55 -0.21 14.56 5.87
N ALA A 56 0.36 14.07 4.76
CA ALA A 56 0.12 14.63 3.44
C ALA A 56 -1.34 14.48 3.03
N GLN A 57 -1.93 13.31 3.25
CA GLN A 57 -3.32 13.02 2.91
C GLN A 57 -4.30 13.86 3.72
N GLU A 58 -4.05 14.03 5.03
CA GLU A 58 -4.84 14.90 5.91
C GLU A 58 -4.76 16.37 5.48
N LYS A 59 -3.56 16.88 5.19
CA LYS A 59 -3.35 18.30 4.88
C LYS A 59 -3.75 18.70 3.46
N ILE A 60 -3.61 17.79 2.50
CA ILE A 60 -3.90 18.06 1.09
C ILE A 60 -5.34 17.68 0.76
N GLY A 61 -5.83 16.55 1.26
CA GLY A 61 -7.20 16.09 1.03
C GLY A 61 -7.57 16.05 -0.46
N GLU A 62 -8.71 16.66 -0.80
CA GLU A 62 -9.18 16.79 -2.18
C GLU A 62 -8.23 17.59 -3.09
N GLY A 63 -7.26 18.32 -2.51
CA GLY A 63 -6.20 19.01 -3.23
C GLY A 63 -5.41 18.08 -4.16
N PHE A 64 -5.32 16.78 -3.86
CA PHE A 64 -4.73 15.80 -4.79
C PHE A 64 -5.39 15.83 -6.16
N TYR A 65 -6.70 16.07 -6.22
CA TYR A 65 -7.47 16.18 -7.44
C TYR A 65 -7.64 17.63 -7.93
N THR A 66 -7.80 18.60 -7.03
CA THR A 66 -8.23 19.96 -7.41
C THR A 66 -7.08 20.95 -7.62
N PHE A 67 -5.97 20.82 -6.90
CA PHE A 67 -4.87 21.79 -6.97
C PHE A 67 -4.20 21.80 -8.35
N SER A 68 -3.65 22.93 -8.75
CA SER A 68 -2.69 22.98 -9.85
C SER A 68 -1.43 22.16 -9.52
N LEU A 69 -0.63 21.85 -10.55
CA LEU A 69 0.63 21.13 -10.36
C LEU A 69 1.58 21.87 -9.41
N GLU A 70 1.64 23.21 -9.51
CA GLU A 70 2.48 24.05 -8.65
C GLU A 70 2.01 24.02 -7.19
N GLU A 71 0.70 24.16 -6.96
CA GLU A 71 0.11 24.07 -5.61
C GLU A 71 0.33 22.70 -4.98
N LEU A 72 0.24 21.61 -5.75
CA LEU A 72 0.60 20.27 -5.29
C LEU A 72 2.07 20.17 -4.89
N GLU A 73 2.99 20.67 -5.71
CA GLU A 73 4.42 20.65 -5.42
C GLU A 73 4.73 21.42 -4.13
N ILE A 74 4.18 22.62 -3.98
CA ILE A 74 4.31 23.45 -2.78
C ILE A 74 3.75 22.74 -1.56
N SER A 75 2.57 22.11 -1.68
CA SER A 75 1.94 21.40 -0.58
C SER A 75 2.77 20.18 -0.14
N LEU A 76 3.33 19.43 -1.09
CA LEU A 76 4.24 18.32 -0.81
C LEU A 76 5.56 18.77 -0.17
N MET A 77 6.09 19.93 -0.58
CA MET A 77 7.24 20.56 0.09
C MET A 77 6.92 20.90 1.56
N LYS A 78 5.77 21.53 1.82
CA LYS A 78 5.34 21.94 3.16
C LYS A 78 5.15 20.78 4.13
N VAL A 79 4.76 19.61 3.65
CA VAL A 79 4.65 18.38 4.47
C VAL A 79 5.97 17.58 4.55
N GLY A 80 7.06 18.10 3.96
CA GLY A 80 8.40 17.52 4.08
C GLY A 80 8.65 16.32 3.15
N HIS A 81 7.92 16.21 2.04
CA HIS A 81 8.17 15.14 1.08
C HIS A 81 9.54 15.35 0.39
N ARG A 82 10.35 14.29 0.28
CA ARG A 82 11.74 14.37 -0.26
C ARG A 82 11.82 14.57 -1.77
N PHE A 83 10.76 14.20 -2.49
CA PHE A 83 10.66 14.29 -3.95
C PHE A 83 9.36 15.00 -4.39
N PRO A 84 9.11 16.24 -3.94
CA PRO A 84 7.82 16.90 -4.08
C PRO A 84 7.44 17.09 -5.55
N ARG A 85 8.36 17.61 -6.37
CA ARG A 85 8.18 17.80 -7.82
C ARG A 85 7.77 16.54 -8.57
N ALA A 86 8.51 15.45 -8.38
CA ALA A 86 8.25 14.20 -9.09
C ALA A 86 6.92 13.57 -8.66
N ARG A 87 6.60 13.60 -7.36
CA ARG A 87 5.34 13.04 -6.85
C ARG A 87 4.12 13.90 -7.21
N ALA A 88 4.24 15.22 -7.15
CA ALA A 88 3.19 16.14 -7.61
C ALA A 88 2.85 15.87 -9.08
N ARG A 89 3.88 15.74 -9.94
CA ARG A 89 3.68 15.39 -11.35
C ARG A 89 2.95 14.07 -11.53
N TYR A 90 3.37 13.01 -10.82
CA TYR A 90 2.69 11.71 -10.92
C TYR A 90 1.24 11.78 -10.47
N ILE A 91 0.96 12.41 -9.33
CA ILE A 91 -0.41 12.58 -8.84
C ILE A 91 -1.25 13.38 -9.84
N TYR A 92 -0.74 14.51 -10.32
CA TYR A 92 -1.43 15.35 -11.30
C TYR A 92 -1.74 14.59 -12.59
N GLU A 93 -0.74 13.89 -13.14
CA GLU A 93 -0.90 13.07 -14.36
C GLU A 93 -1.89 11.93 -14.13
N ASN A 94 -1.94 11.32 -12.94
CA ASN A 94 -2.83 10.18 -12.67
C ASN A 94 -4.32 10.55 -12.56
N ARG A 95 -4.70 11.83 -12.58
CA ARG A 95 -6.10 12.27 -12.45
C ARG A 95 -7.03 11.73 -13.53
N TRP A 96 -6.49 11.30 -14.67
CA TRP A 96 -7.27 10.66 -15.74
C TRP A 96 -8.05 9.42 -15.27
N ILE A 97 -7.62 8.77 -14.18
CA ILE A 97 -8.25 7.55 -13.66
C ILE A 97 -9.52 7.84 -12.85
N VAL A 98 -9.71 9.09 -12.39
CA VAL A 98 -10.88 9.50 -11.61
C VAL A 98 -12.13 9.36 -12.47
N GLY A 99 -13.12 8.64 -11.96
CA GLY A 99 -14.32 8.22 -12.69
C GLY A 99 -14.27 6.75 -13.12
N ASN A 100 -13.13 6.07 -12.98
CA ASN A 100 -12.96 4.66 -13.36
C ASN A 100 -12.31 3.80 -12.27
N LEU A 101 -11.98 4.33 -11.09
CA LEU A 101 -11.38 3.54 -10.01
C LEU A 101 -12.34 2.46 -9.52
N ARG A 102 -13.65 2.76 -9.39
CA ARG A 102 -14.65 1.76 -9.00
C ARG A 102 -14.73 0.59 -9.98
N ASN A 103 -14.67 0.86 -11.28
CA ASN A 103 -14.63 -0.18 -12.31
C ASN A 103 -13.32 -0.98 -12.25
N LEU A 104 -12.19 -0.31 -11.98
CA LEU A 104 -10.93 -0.99 -11.76
C LEU A 104 -10.99 -1.96 -10.56
N LEU A 105 -11.64 -1.55 -9.47
CA LEU A 105 -11.82 -2.37 -8.26
C LEU A 105 -12.91 -3.47 -8.40
N SER A 106 -13.63 -3.53 -9.53
CA SER A 106 -14.54 -4.65 -9.82
C SER A 106 -13.87 -5.76 -10.65
N LEU A 107 -12.69 -5.51 -11.21
CA LEU A 107 -11.88 -6.52 -11.90
C LEU A 107 -11.32 -7.56 -10.91
N PRO A 108 -10.92 -8.74 -11.39
CA PRO A 108 -10.07 -9.64 -10.62
C PRO A 108 -8.83 -8.92 -10.09
N VAL A 109 -8.44 -9.22 -8.85
CA VAL A 109 -7.39 -8.46 -8.14
C VAL A 109 -6.06 -8.47 -8.89
N GLU A 110 -5.72 -9.57 -9.56
CA GLU A 110 -4.53 -9.68 -10.40
C GLU A 110 -4.58 -8.73 -11.60
N GLU A 111 -5.73 -8.61 -12.25
CA GLU A 111 -5.94 -7.73 -13.41
C GLU A 111 -5.92 -6.26 -12.99
N ALA A 112 -6.61 -5.93 -11.89
CA ALA A 112 -6.58 -4.58 -11.32
C ALA A 112 -5.14 -4.16 -10.97
N ARG A 113 -4.39 -5.07 -10.33
CA ARG A 113 -2.99 -4.83 -9.98
C ARG A 113 -2.12 -4.61 -11.21
N GLU A 114 -2.24 -5.46 -12.23
CA GLU A 114 -1.49 -5.32 -13.46
C GLU A 114 -1.80 -4.03 -14.21
N PHE A 115 -3.07 -3.62 -14.23
CA PHE A 115 -3.49 -2.36 -14.81
C PHE A 115 -2.81 -1.18 -14.11
N LEU A 116 -2.82 -1.16 -12.77
CA LEU A 116 -2.17 -0.11 -11.99
C LEU A 116 -0.67 -0.01 -12.30
N VAL A 117 0.04 -1.15 -12.29
CA VAL A 117 1.48 -1.20 -12.57
C VAL A 117 1.82 -0.68 -13.97
N LYS A 118 0.99 -0.97 -14.97
CA LYS A 118 1.25 -0.59 -16.37
C LYS A 118 0.91 0.87 -16.66
N ASN A 119 -0.15 1.40 -16.04
CA ASN A 119 -0.77 2.65 -16.48
C ASN A 119 -0.62 3.81 -15.49
N VAL A 120 -0.46 3.54 -14.19
CA VAL A 120 -0.44 4.59 -13.17
C VAL A 120 1.00 5.01 -12.86
N LYS A 121 1.30 6.30 -13.00
CA LYS A 121 2.63 6.84 -12.77
C LYS A 121 3.02 6.73 -11.30
N GLY A 122 4.26 6.30 -11.06
CA GLY A 122 4.80 6.18 -9.70
C GLY A 122 4.32 4.97 -8.91
N ILE A 123 3.57 4.06 -9.54
CA ILE A 123 3.07 2.82 -8.93
C ILE A 123 3.82 1.61 -9.51
N SER A 124 4.45 0.82 -8.64
CA SER A 124 5.03 -0.48 -9.01
C SER A 124 4.20 -1.63 -8.45
N TRP A 125 4.69 -2.87 -8.56
CA TRP A 125 4.05 -4.03 -7.94
C TRP A 125 3.81 -3.86 -6.44
N LYS A 126 4.75 -3.22 -5.73
CA LYS A 126 4.60 -2.96 -4.30
C LYS A 126 3.51 -1.93 -4.02
N GLU A 127 3.54 -0.78 -4.69
CA GLU A 127 2.55 0.29 -4.46
C GLU A 127 1.15 -0.09 -4.98
N SER A 128 1.04 -0.90 -6.03
CA SER A 128 -0.26 -1.40 -6.51
C SER A 128 -0.87 -2.39 -5.53
N SER A 129 -0.09 -3.34 -4.99
CA SER A 129 -0.54 -4.19 -3.88
C SER A 129 -0.91 -3.37 -2.65
N HIS A 130 -0.15 -2.30 -2.36
CA HIS A 130 -0.43 -1.41 -1.23
C HIS A 130 -1.78 -0.71 -1.37
N PHE A 131 -2.04 -0.10 -2.54
CA PHE A 131 -3.33 0.51 -2.83
C PHE A 131 -4.48 -0.49 -2.71
N LEU A 132 -4.35 -1.67 -3.33
CA LEU A 132 -5.39 -2.70 -3.30
C LEU A 132 -5.65 -3.21 -1.87
N ARG A 133 -4.61 -3.39 -1.04
CA ARG A 133 -4.79 -3.74 0.37
C ARG A 133 -5.54 -2.64 1.12
N ASN A 134 -5.20 -1.38 0.87
CA ASN A 134 -5.83 -0.23 1.56
C ASN A 134 -7.28 0.03 1.10
N VAL A 135 -7.74 -0.68 0.07
CA VAL A 135 -9.16 -0.83 -0.28
C VAL A 135 -9.63 -2.29 -0.06
N ALA A 136 -9.09 -2.95 0.95
CA ALA A 136 -9.47 -4.24 1.51
C ALA A 136 -9.48 -5.43 0.54
N PHE A 137 -8.57 -5.47 -0.44
CA PHE A 137 -8.26 -6.72 -1.13
C PHE A 137 -7.31 -7.56 -0.28
N CYS A 138 -7.79 -8.73 0.15
CA CYS A 138 -7.07 -9.61 1.08
C CYS A 138 -5.91 -10.36 0.41
N GLU A 139 -5.98 -10.56 -0.91
CA GLU A 139 -5.19 -11.54 -1.65
C GLU A 139 -3.79 -11.04 -2.03
N VAL A 140 -3.43 -9.80 -1.69
CA VAL A 140 -2.17 -9.16 -2.13
C VAL A 140 -1.18 -9.02 -0.98
N ALA A 141 0.10 -9.24 -1.27
CA ALA A 141 1.19 -8.96 -0.36
C ALA A 141 1.88 -7.64 -0.74
N ILE A 142 2.29 -6.87 0.27
CA ILE A 142 3.07 -5.64 0.11
C ILE A 142 4.54 -5.96 0.39
N LEU A 143 5.29 -6.31 -0.66
CA LEU A 143 6.68 -6.77 -0.52
C LEU A 143 7.66 -5.58 -0.49
N ASP A 144 7.63 -4.83 0.60
CA ASP A 144 8.54 -3.71 0.83
C ASP A 144 9.93 -4.17 1.34
N LYS A 145 10.87 -3.23 1.51
CA LYS A 145 12.22 -3.57 1.96
C LYS A 145 12.27 -4.18 3.37
N HIS A 146 11.31 -3.85 4.24
CA HIS A 146 11.26 -4.35 5.62
C HIS A 146 10.74 -5.79 5.64
N VAL A 147 9.66 -6.07 4.90
CA VAL A 147 9.13 -7.42 4.69
C VAL A 147 10.19 -8.31 4.05
N LEU A 148 10.86 -7.87 2.98
CA LEU A 148 11.91 -8.65 2.32
C LEU A 148 13.09 -8.97 3.24
N ARG A 149 13.53 -8.00 4.05
CA ARG A 149 14.58 -8.23 5.05
C ARG A 149 14.15 -9.23 6.11
N LEU A 150 12.88 -9.18 6.52
CA LEU A 150 12.35 -10.13 7.48
C LEU A 150 12.30 -11.55 6.89
N LEU A 151 11.75 -11.70 5.68
CA LEU A 151 11.71 -12.99 4.98
C LEU A 151 13.11 -13.58 4.80
N ASN A 152 14.09 -12.76 4.44
CA ASN A 152 15.48 -13.20 4.30
C ASN A 152 16.12 -13.58 5.65
N LYS A 153 15.91 -12.77 6.70
CA LYS A 153 16.40 -13.04 8.06
C LYS A 153 15.96 -14.42 8.58
N TYR A 154 14.73 -14.82 8.27
CA TYR A 154 14.17 -16.11 8.69
C TYR A 154 14.36 -17.23 7.66
N GLY A 155 15.10 -17.00 6.57
CA GLY A 155 15.43 -18.03 5.58
C GLY A 155 14.29 -18.41 4.63
N TYR A 156 13.23 -17.61 4.54
CA TYR A 156 12.13 -17.85 3.58
C TYR A 156 12.49 -17.45 2.15
N ILE A 157 13.47 -16.57 1.99
CA ILE A 157 14.08 -16.22 0.70
C ILE A 157 15.59 -16.15 0.87
N ASP A 158 16.34 -16.64 -0.11
CA ASP A 158 17.82 -16.65 -0.05
C ASP A 158 18.41 -15.26 -0.32
N ILE A 159 17.82 -14.52 -1.27
CA ILE A 159 18.35 -13.26 -1.78
C ILE A 159 17.24 -12.23 -1.93
N ILE A 160 17.45 -11.06 -1.32
CA ILE A 160 16.61 -9.88 -1.53
C ILE A 160 16.80 -9.37 -2.97
N PRO A 161 15.74 -9.30 -3.79
CA PRO A 161 15.85 -8.83 -5.17
C PRO A 161 16.35 -7.38 -5.23
N LYS A 162 17.29 -7.09 -6.13
CA LYS A 162 17.69 -5.70 -6.44
C LYS A 162 16.71 -4.99 -7.36
N ASN A 163 16.03 -5.76 -8.22
CA ASN A 163 15.04 -5.28 -9.19
C ASN A 163 13.81 -6.18 -9.16
N TRP A 164 12.65 -5.61 -9.53
CA TRP A 164 11.39 -6.33 -9.61
C TRP A 164 11.02 -6.68 -11.05
N SER A 165 10.70 -7.95 -11.28
CA SER A 165 9.91 -8.40 -12.42
C SER A 165 8.58 -8.96 -11.90
N LYS A 166 7.56 -9.02 -12.76
CA LYS A 166 6.27 -9.67 -12.44
C LYS A 166 6.50 -11.05 -11.84
N ARG A 167 7.29 -11.88 -12.53
CA ARG A 167 7.62 -13.24 -12.09
C ARG A 167 8.24 -13.26 -10.70
N ARG A 168 9.25 -12.42 -10.45
CA ARG A 168 9.95 -12.39 -9.15
C ARG A 168 9.04 -11.91 -8.02
N TYR A 169 8.17 -10.93 -8.28
CA TYR A 169 7.21 -10.44 -7.28
C TYR A 169 6.22 -11.55 -6.90
N LEU A 170 5.63 -12.23 -7.89
CA LEU A 170 4.67 -13.30 -7.66
C LEU A 170 5.30 -14.54 -6.99
N GLU A 171 6.57 -14.87 -7.29
CA GLU A 171 7.30 -15.95 -6.63
C GLU A 171 7.45 -15.70 -5.12
N ILE A 172 7.87 -14.49 -4.73
CA ILE A 172 8.01 -14.13 -3.31
C ILE A 172 6.65 -13.94 -2.64
N GLU A 173 5.66 -13.41 -3.36
CA GLU A 173 4.29 -13.29 -2.86
C GLU A 173 3.69 -14.65 -2.52
N LYS A 174 3.96 -15.71 -3.29
CA LYS A 174 3.52 -17.07 -2.95
C LYS A 174 4.08 -17.54 -1.60
N VAL A 175 5.35 -17.25 -1.32
CA VAL A 175 5.97 -17.55 -0.02
C VAL A 175 5.26 -16.78 1.09
N PHE A 176 5.00 -15.49 0.87
CA PHE A 176 4.27 -14.67 1.84
C PHE A 176 2.84 -15.16 2.08
N LYS A 177 2.13 -15.59 1.04
CA LYS A 177 0.78 -16.16 1.12
C LYS A 177 0.76 -17.43 1.97
N ALA A 178 1.69 -18.36 1.74
CA ALA A 178 1.80 -19.56 2.56
C ALA A 178 2.05 -19.25 4.05
N LEU A 179 2.80 -18.18 4.34
CA LEU A 179 3.04 -17.71 5.71
C LEU A 179 1.80 -17.08 6.34
N ALA A 180 1.03 -16.32 5.57
CA ALA A 180 -0.25 -15.78 6.01
C ALA A 180 -1.24 -16.92 6.32
N ASP A 181 -1.30 -17.94 5.46
CA ASP A 181 -2.12 -19.14 5.66
C ASP A 181 -1.71 -19.91 6.93
N GLU A 182 -0.41 -20.08 7.19
CA GLU A 182 0.10 -20.70 8.43
C GLU A 182 -0.23 -19.87 9.69
N PHE A 183 -0.28 -18.55 9.55
CA PHE A 183 -0.70 -17.64 10.60
C PHE A 183 -2.21 -17.66 10.85
N GLY A 184 -3.00 -18.03 9.84
CA GLY A 184 -4.46 -18.06 9.87
C GLY A 184 -5.11 -16.71 9.54
N GLU A 185 -4.44 -15.86 8.75
CA GLU A 185 -5.00 -14.59 8.26
C GLU A 185 -4.77 -14.46 6.75
N CYS A 186 -5.56 -13.63 6.08
CA CYS A 186 -5.26 -13.31 4.69
C CYS A 186 -3.99 -12.45 4.56
N PRO A 187 -3.31 -12.46 3.39
CA PRO A 187 -2.09 -11.68 3.16
C PRO A 187 -2.20 -10.20 3.54
N GLY A 188 -3.31 -9.54 3.19
CA GLY A 188 -3.52 -8.12 3.47
C GLY A 188 -3.53 -7.78 4.97
N LYS A 189 -4.15 -8.63 5.80
CA LYS A 189 -4.16 -8.51 7.27
C LYS A 189 -2.84 -8.97 7.87
N PHE A 190 -2.26 -10.06 7.37
CA PHE A 190 -0.99 -10.58 7.85
C PHE A 190 0.15 -9.54 7.74
N ASP A 191 0.17 -8.72 6.68
CA ASP A 191 1.09 -7.59 6.55
C ASP A 191 0.98 -6.61 7.73
N MET A 192 -0.22 -6.34 8.23
CA MET A 192 -0.43 -5.43 9.35
C MET A 192 0.09 -6.00 10.67
N TYR A 193 -0.09 -7.30 10.91
CA TYR A 193 0.52 -7.99 12.05
C TYR A 193 2.06 -7.97 11.97
N LEU A 194 2.62 -8.16 10.76
CA LEU A 194 4.06 -8.08 10.53
C LEU A 194 4.59 -6.67 10.85
N TRP A 195 3.89 -5.62 10.41
CA TRP A 195 4.25 -4.24 10.76
C TRP A 195 4.15 -3.93 12.24
N TYR A 196 3.12 -4.46 12.92
CA TYR A 196 3.02 -4.35 14.36
C TYR A 196 4.19 -5.04 15.06
N TYR A 197 4.56 -6.26 14.65
CA TYR A 197 5.74 -6.94 15.18
C TYR A 197 7.04 -6.13 14.96
N LEU A 198 7.19 -5.45 13.82
CA LEU A 198 8.39 -4.68 13.51
C LEU A 198 8.50 -3.32 14.24
N LYS A 199 7.37 -2.67 14.54
CA LYS A 199 7.34 -1.26 14.98
C LYS A 199 6.44 -0.97 16.18
N GLY A 200 5.70 -1.95 16.67
CA GLY A 200 4.65 -1.80 17.70
C GLY A 200 3.47 -0.93 17.24
N LYS A 201 3.24 -0.81 15.92
CA LYS A 201 2.19 0.05 15.36
C LYS A 201 1.56 -0.56 14.11
N VAL A 202 0.24 -0.41 13.99
CA VAL A 202 -0.51 -0.68 12.77
C VAL A 202 -0.63 0.62 11.98
N GLU A 203 0.16 0.75 10.91
CA GLU A 203 0.02 1.85 9.93
C GLU A 203 -0.87 1.38 8.75
N LYS A 204 -0.95 2.16 7.67
CA LYS A 204 -1.64 1.76 6.45
C LYS A 204 -0.72 1.70 5.25
#